data_AF-F4HKE0-F1
#
_entry.id   AF-F4HKE0-F1
#
_cell.length_a   1.000
_cell.length_b   1.000
_cell.length_c   1.000
_cell.angle_alpha   90.00
_cell.angle_beta   90.00
_cell.angle_gamma   90.00
#
_symmetry.space_group_name_H-M   'P 1'
#
loop_
_entity.id
_entity.type
_entity.pdbx_description
1 polymer ?
#
loop_
_entity_poly.entity_id
_entity_poly.type
_entity_poly.pdbx_seq_one_letter_code
_entity_poly.pdbx_strand_id
1 'polypeptide(L)' 'MSSKEIARTTNLSERTVRYALKILRDQGLVREIFLLEDARRRVYTLNLGFEKFDEPIKVGSF' A
#
# COMPACT_ATOMS: atom_id res chain seq x y z
N MET A 1 1.02 9.06 -0.40
CA MET A 1 -0.35 9.09 -0.94
C MET A 1 -1.29 8.41 0.04
N SER A 2 -2.47 8.97 0.34
CA SER A 2 -3.48 8.35 1.20
C SER A 2 -4.24 7.23 0.47
N SER A 3 -4.87 6.31 1.22
CA SER A 3 -5.70 5.25 0.65
C SER A 3 -6.87 5.79 -0.21
N LYS A 4 -7.44 6.94 0.18
CA LYS A 4 -8.50 7.62 -0.58
C LYS A 4 -8.00 8.19 -1.90
N GLU A 5 -6.81 8.77 -1.91
CA GLU A 5 -6.19 9.26 -3.15
C GLU A 5 -5.88 8.10 -4.09
N ILE A 6 -5.30 7.02 -3.58
CA ILE A 6 -4.98 5.82 -4.37
C ILE A 6 -6.27 5.21 -4.96
N ALA A 7 -7.35 5.14 -4.18
CA ALA A 7 -8.65 4.66 -4.67
C ALA A 7 -9.17 5.48 -5.84
N ARG A 8 -9.08 6.81 -5.76
CA ARG A 8 -9.48 7.71 -6.86
C ARG A 8 -8.61 7.56 -8.10
N THR A 9 -7.28 7.46 -7.94
CA THR A 9 -6.36 7.34 -9.09
C THR A 9 -6.40 5.98 -9.76
N THR A 10 -6.75 4.92 -9.03
CA THR A 10 -6.83 3.54 -9.56
C THR A 10 -8.24 3.12 -9.97
N ASN A 11 -9.25 3.97 -9.72
CA ASN A 11 -10.68 3.65 -9.89
C ASN A 11 -11.10 2.36 -9.16
N LEU A 12 -10.50 2.10 -8.00
CA LEU A 12 -10.81 0.95 -7.14
C LEU A 12 -11.60 1.40 -5.91
N SER A 13 -12.37 0.47 -5.33
CA SER A 13 -13.00 0.74 -4.04
C SER A 13 -11.93 0.96 -2.96
N GLU A 14 -12.20 1.85 -2.00
CA GLU A 14 -11.27 2.05 -0.88
C GLU A 14 -11.00 0.75 -0.10
N ARG A 15 -11.99 -0.16 -0.04
CA ARG A 15 -11.84 -1.48 0.60
C ARG A 15 -10.78 -2.30 -0.14
N THR A 16 -10.88 -2.38 -1.47
CA THR A 16 -9.91 -3.08 -2.32
C THR A 16 -8.52 -2.49 -2.15
N VAL A 17 -8.40 -1.15 -2.16
CA VAL A 17 -7.12 -0.47 -1.95
C VAL A 17 -6.53 -0.77 -0.58
N ARG A 18 -7.34 -0.77 0.49
CA ARG A 18 -6.86 -1.14 1.84
C ARG A 18 -6.34 -2.58 1.88
N TYR A 19 -7.02 -3.52 1.23
CA TYR A 19 -6.53 -4.90 1.14
C TYR A 19 -5.22 -4.98 0.35
N ALA A 20 -5.14 -4.34 -0.80
CA ALA A 20 -3.93 -4.32 -1.62
C ALA A 20 -2.75 -3.71 -0.84
N LEU A 21 -2.94 -2.56 -0.20
CA LEU A 21 -1.90 -1.90 0.60
C LEU A 21 -1.45 -2.74 1.80
N LYS A 22 -2.35 -3.50 2.42
CA LYS A 22 -1.97 -4.46 3.46
C LYS A 22 -1.02 -5.52 2.90
N ILE A 23 -1.38 -6.16 1.78
CA ILE A 23 -0.56 -7.19 1.14
C ILE A 23 0.81 -6.61 0.73
N LEU A 24 0.80 -5.46 0.05
CA LEU A 24 2.03 -4.80 -0.39
C LEU A 24 2.94 -4.41 0.78
N ARG A 25 2.36 -3.98 1.91
CA ARG A 25 3.11 -3.66 3.12
C ARG A 25 3.67 -4.92 3.79
N ASP A 26 2.88 -5.98 3.85
CA ASP A 26 3.31 -7.26 4.45
C ASP A 26 4.42 -7.91 3.59
N GLN A 27 4.46 -7.61 2.29
CA GLN A 27 5.56 -7.91 1.38
C GLN A 27 6.70 -6.86 1.42
N GLY A 28 6.53 -5.82 2.23
CA GLY A 28 7.46 -4.71 2.48
C GLY A 28 7.57 -3.66 1.38
N LEU A 29 6.89 -3.83 0.25
CA LEU A 29 6.97 -2.95 -0.94
C LEU A 29 6.53 -1.52 -0.68
N VAL A 30 5.60 -1.36 0.25
CA VAL A 30 5.12 -0.05 0.68
C VAL A 30 5.29 0.09 2.18
N ARG A 31 5.58 1.32 2.61
CA ARG A 31 5.66 1.70 4.01
C ARG A 31 4.44 2.55 4.36
N GLU A 32 3.88 2.31 5.54
CA GLU A 32 2.82 3.13 6.13
C GLU A 32 3.45 4.16 7.06
N ILE A 33 3.12 5.44 6.86
CA ILE A 33 3.61 6.56 7.66
C ILE A 33 2.41 7.22 8.36
N PHE A 34 2.55 7.42 9.67
CA PHE A 34 1.62 8.18 10.48
C PHE A 34 1.99 9.66 10.42
N LEU A 35 1.02 10.53 10.16
CA LEU A 35 1.23 11.96 10.21
C LEU A 35 1.14 12.43 11.67
N LEU A 36 2.17 13.13 12.15
CA LEU A 36 2.22 13.65 13.53
C LEU A 36 1.08 14.63 13.85
N GLU A 37 0.67 15.43 12.86
CA GLU A 37 -0.44 16.40 13.00
C GLU A 37 -1.81 15.73 13.09
N ASP A 38 -1.95 14.52 12.56
CA ASP A 38 -3.18 13.73 12.62
C ASP A 38 -2.82 12.23 12.55
N ALA A 39 -2.65 11.63 13.73
CA ALA A 39 -2.29 10.22 13.85
C ALA A 39 -3.36 9.27 13.26
N ARG A 40 -4.57 9.75 12.94
CA ARG A 40 -5.61 8.96 12.27
C ARG A 40 -5.36 8.91 10.76
N ARG A 41 -4.60 9.85 10.20
CA ARG A 41 -4.23 9.86 8.79
C ARG A 41 -3.01 8.99 8.55
N ARG A 42 -3.16 8.12 7.56
CA ARG A 42 -2.14 7.21 7.07
C ARG A 42 -1.79 7.59 5.64
N VAL A 43 -0.50 7.68 5.36
CA VAL A 43 0.01 7.83 4.00
C VAL A 43 0.93 6.68 3.67
N TYR A 44 0.89 6.26 2.41
CA TYR A 44 1.68 5.16 1.89
C TYR A 44 2.73 5.70 0.93
N THR A 45 3.92 5.11 1.00
CA THR A 45 5.04 5.40 0.10
C THR A 45 5.72 4.11 -0.32
N LEU A 46 6.42 4.13 -1.46
CA LEU A 46 7.25 3.01 -1.89
C LEU A 46 8.42 2.82 -0.94
N ASN A 47 8.82 1.57 -0.77
CA ASN A 47 10.00 1.25 -0.02
C ASN A 47 11.23 1.27 -0.94
N LEU A 48 11.91 2.43 -1.01
CA LEU A 48 13.10 2.65 -1.87
C LEU A 48 14.26 1.65 -1.68
N GLY A 49 14.25 0.82 -0.63
CA GLY A 49 15.24 -0.25 -0.43
C GLY A 49 14.83 -1.61 -1.00
N PHE A 50 13.76 -1.67 -1.82
CA PHE A 50 13.30 -2.92 -2.41
C PHE A 50 14.15 -3.28 -3.62
N GLU A 51 14.92 -4.37 -3.50
CA GLU A 51 15.58 -5.00 -4.63
C GLU A 51 14.54 -5.47 -5.64
N LYS A 52 14.86 -5.35 -6.93
CA LYS A 52 13.96 -5.66 -8.04
C LYS A 52 13.48 -7.11 -7.94
N PHE A 53 12.20 -7.32 -8.26
CA PHE A 53 11.61 -8.64 -8.30
C PHE A 53 12.18 -9.48 -9.44
N ASP A 54 12.89 -10.54 -9.11
CA ASP A 54 13.05 -11.72 -9.99
C ASP A 54 12.00 -12.81 -9.67
N GLU A 55 11.30 -12.72 -8.52
CA GLU A 55 10.27 -13.68 -8.11
C GLU A 55 8.83 -13.12 -8.19
N PRO A 56 7.85 -13.94 -8.64
CA PRO A 56 6.46 -13.51 -8.76
C PRO A 56 5.80 -13.30 -7.39
N ILE A 57 5.00 -12.23 -7.30
CA ILE A 57 4.18 -11.91 -6.13
C ILE A 57 3.16 -13.03 -5.92
N LYS A 58 3.33 -13.82 -4.85
CA LYS A 58 2.34 -14.81 -4.42
C LYS A 58 1.10 -14.11 -3.89
N VAL A 59 0.13 -13.90 -4.76
CA VAL A 59 -1.23 -13.53 -4.35
C VAL A 59 -1.93 -14.84 -3.99
N GLY A 60 -2.31 -15.00 -2.72
CA GLY A 60 -3.05 -16.20 -2.30
C GLY A 60 -4.29 -16.39 -3.16
N SER A 61 -4.44 -17.59 -3.72
CA SER A 61 -5.58 -17.99 -4.55
C SER A 61 -6.87 -17.79 -3.76
N PHE A 62 -7.76 -16.93 -4.25
CA PHE A 62 -9.13 -16.79 -3.75
C PHE A 62 -10.00 -17.95 -4.20
#